data_AF-A0A0E3VX31-F1
#
_entry.id   AF-A0A0E3VX31-F1
#
_cell.length_a   1.000
_cell.length_b   1.000
_cell.length_c   1.000
_cell.angle_alpha   90.00
_cell.angle_beta   90.00
_cell.angle_gamma   90.00
#
_symmetry.space_group_name_H-M   'P 1'
#
loop_
_entity.id
_entity.type
_entity.pdbx_description
1 polymer ?
#
loop_
_entity_poly.entity_id
_entity_poly.type
_entity_poly.pdbx_seq_one_letter_code
_entity_poly.pdbx_strand_id
1 'polypeptide(L)'
;MNLKDRYALVAATEHTARQYLSAFDLKDWEAYGYTAAVTGARFERLVIMRPHWNATGAELAKFETEFVPNWATRVPPEGVYRVI
;
A
#
# COMPACT_ATOMS: atom_id res chain seq x y z
N MET A 1 2.90 3.53 22.26
CA MET A 1 2.27 3.50 20.93
C MET A 1 2.50 2.11 20.37
N ASN A 2 1.45 1.31 20.16
CA ASN A 2 1.60 -0.06 19.66
C ASN A 2 1.95 0.01 18.16
N LEU A 3 3.23 -0.15 17.82
CA LEU A 3 3.77 -0.19 16.46
C LEU A 3 3.42 -1.55 15.80
N LYS A 4 2.13 -1.89 15.74
CA LYS A 4 1.73 -3.24 15.33
C LYS A 4 2.04 -3.57 13.87
N ASP A 5 2.22 -2.57 13.00
CA ASP A 5 2.50 -2.82 11.58
C ASP A 5 3.66 -1.93 11.12
N ARG A 6 4.90 -2.42 11.19
CA ARG A 6 6.08 -1.63 10.81
C ARG A 6 6.09 -1.32 9.31
N TYR A 7 5.78 -2.30 8.46
CA TYR A 7 5.93 -2.19 7.01
C TYR A 7 4.70 -2.73 6.29
N ALA A 8 4.25 -2.04 5.24
CA ALA A 8 3.10 -2.46 4.45
C ALA A 8 3.33 -2.33 2.94
N LEU A 9 2.83 -3.31 2.20
CA LEU A 9 2.70 -3.29 0.76
C LEU A 9 1.22 -3.28 0.39
N VAL A 10 0.82 -2.29 -0.40
CA VAL A 10 -0.54 -2.09 -0.87
C VAL A 10 -0.57 -2.34 -2.38
N ALA A 11 -1.51 -3.14 -2.86
CA ALA A 11 -1.72 -3.35 -4.29
C ALA A 11 -3.22 -3.31 -4.65
N ALA A 12 -3.56 -3.58 -5.90
CA ALA A 12 -4.96 -3.62 -6.35
C ALA A 12 -5.84 -4.53 -5.49
N THR A 13 -5.29 -5.67 -5.08
CA THR A 13 -5.93 -6.58 -4.12
C THR A 13 -4.90 -7.04 -3.09
N GLU A 14 -5.37 -7.51 -1.94
CA GLU A 14 -4.51 -8.16 -0.95
C GLU A 14 -3.80 -9.39 -1.54
N HIS A 15 -4.48 -10.16 -2.40
CA HIS A 15 -3.89 -11.30 -3.08
C HIS A 15 -2.67 -10.89 -3.92
N THR A 16 -2.81 -9.84 -4.73
CA THR A 16 -1.71 -9.28 -5.52
C THR A 16 -0.58 -8.76 -4.62
N ALA A 17 -0.91 -8.10 -3.51
CA ALA A 17 0.08 -7.65 -2.55
C ALA A 17 0.88 -8.83 -1.96
N ARG A 18 0.21 -9.92 -1.56
CA ARG A 18 0.87 -11.15 -1.07
C ARG A 18 1.77 -11.80 -2.12
N GLN A 19 1.38 -11.78 -3.40
CA GLN A 19 2.24 -12.24 -4.49
C GLN A 19 3.54 -11.43 -4.55
N TYR A 20 3.48 -10.10 -4.40
CA TYR A 20 4.67 -9.26 -4.34
C TYR A 20 5.53 -9.53 -3.12
N LEU A 21 4.93 -9.66 -1.93
CA LEU A 21 5.68 -10.01 -0.73
C LEU A 21 6.44 -11.34 -0.91
N SER A 22 5.78 -12.34 -1.48
CA SER A 22 6.41 -13.64 -1.77
C SER A 22 7.51 -13.53 -2.83
N ALA A 23 7.30 -12.74 -3.89
CA ALA A 23 8.27 -12.60 -4.97
C ALA A 23 9.56 -11.87 -4.53
N PHE A 24 9.43 -10.95 -3.57
CA PHE A 24 10.54 -10.15 -3.05
C PHE A 24 11.07 -10.63 -1.68
N ASP A 25 10.59 -11.77 -1.18
CA ASP A 25 10.94 -12.35 0.13
C ASP A 25 10.75 -11.39 1.33
N LEU A 26 9.68 -10.60 1.32
CA LEU A 26 9.37 -9.57 2.32
C LEU A 26 8.55 -10.16 3.49
N LYS A 27 9.18 -10.91 4.38
CA LYS A 27 8.49 -11.71 5.42
C LYS A 27 7.86 -10.90 6.56
N ASP A 28 8.40 -9.72 6.87
CA ASP A 28 7.94 -8.86 7.98
C ASP A 28 6.99 -7.73 7.52
N TRP A 29 6.44 -7.84 6.31
CA TRP A 29 5.57 -6.83 5.72
C TRP A 29 4.12 -7.32 5.71
N GLU A 30 3.20 -6.40 5.98
CA GLU A 30 1.77 -6.64 5.84
C GLU A 30 1.31 -6.40 4.40
N ALA A 31 0.30 -7.14 3.97
CA ALA A 31 -0.29 -7.03 2.63
C ALA A 31 -1.70 -6.44 2.70
N TYR A 32 -1.98 -5.43 1.87
CA TYR A 32 -3.30 -4.81 1.78
C TYR A 32 -3.74 -4.57 0.34
N GLY A 33 -5.06 -4.53 0.13
CA GLY A 33 -5.66 -3.97 -1.08
C GLY A 33 -5.88 -2.45 -0.94
N TYR A 34 -6.00 -1.72 -2.05
CA TYR A 34 -6.22 -0.25 -2.03
C TYR A 34 -7.40 0.18 -1.16
N THR A 35 -8.46 -0.62 -1.10
CA THR A 35 -9.71 -0.31 -0.39
C THR A 35 -9.77 -0.91 1.02
N ALA A 36 -8.68 -1.51 1.51
CA ALA A 36 -8.68 -2.15 2.82
C ALA A 36 -8.95 -1.14 3.95
N ALA A 37 -9.87 -1.50 4.85
CA ALA A 37 -10.17 -0.70 6.04
C ALA A 37 -9.11 -0.95 7.12
N VAL A 38 -8.14 -0.05 7.23
CA VAL A 38 -7.02 -0.16 8.18
C VAL A 38 -7.12 0.86 9.33
N THR A 39 -8.24 0.89 10.07
CA THR A 39 -8.48 1.92 11.11
C THR A 39 -7.38 1.97 12.17
N GLY A 40 -6.83 3.16 12.43
CA GLY A 40 -5.78 3.36 13.43
C GLY A 40 -4.38 2.90 13.00
N ALA A 41 -4.24 2.23 11.85
CA ALA A 41 -2.95 1.77 11.37
C ALA A 41 -2.04 2.94 10.94
N ARG A 42 -0.76 2.79 11.28
CA ARG A 42 0.35 3.66 10.91
C ARG A 42 1.56 2.80 10.60
N PHE A 43 2.26 3.13 9.51
CA PHE A 43 3.36 2.32 9.00
C PHE A 43 4.65 3.17 8.93
N GLU A 44 5.78 2.60 9.33
CA GLU A 44 7.10 3.24 9.17
C GLU A 44 7.52 3.25 7.70
N ARG A 45 7.17 2.20 6.95
CA ARG A 45 7.40 2.10 5.51
C ARG A 45 6.15 1.60 4.80
N LEU A 46 5.75 2.30 3.76
CA LEU A 46 4.61 1.94 2.94
C LEU A 46 4.97 2.01 1.46
N VAL A 47 4.73 0.90 0.77
CA VAL A 47 4.89 0.79 -0.68
C VAL A 47 3.52 0.55 -1.29
N ILE A 48 3.12 1.39 -2.24
CA ILE A 48 1.92 1.17 -3.05
C ILE A 48 2.35 0.74 -4.45
N MET A 49 1.91 -0.43 -4.86
CA MET A 49 2.05 -0.91 -6.23
C MET A 49 0.97 -0.23 -7.08
N ARG A 50 1.37 0.49 -8.13
CA ARG A 50 0.47 1.11 -9.10
C ARG A 50 -0.23 0.02 -9.94
N PRO A 51 -1.50 0.21 -10.37
CA PRO A 51 -2.18 -0.76 -11.22
C PRO A 51 -1.40 -0.96 -12.54
N HIS A 52 -1.14 -2.21 -12.92
CA HIS A 52 -0.34 -2.54 -14.12
C HIS A 52 -1.20 -2.76 -15.37
N TRP A 53 -0.59 -2.52 -16.54
CA TRP A 53 -0.87 -2.84 -17.97
C TRP A 53 -2.29 -2.86 -18.56
N ASN A 54 -3.36 -3.03 -17.78
CA ASN A 54 -4.75 -3.03 -18.26
C ASN A 54 -5.67 -2.06 -17.50
N ALA A 55 -5.11 -1.17 -16.67
CA ALA A 55 -5.89 -0.16 -15.99
C ALA A 55 -6.40 0.89 -16.99
N THR A 56 -7.70 1.10 -17.01
CA THR A 56 -8.35 2.17 -17.74
C THR A 56 -7.88 3.53 -17.22
N GLY A 57 -8.00 4.58 -18.03
CA GLY A 57 -7.70 5.95 -17.59
C GLY A 57 -8.48 6.37 -16.35
N ALA A 58 -9.71 5.88 -16.18
CA ALA A 58 -10.53 6.12 -14.99
C ALA A 58 -9.99 5.42 -13.74
N GLU A 59 -9.50 4.19 -13.87
CA GLU A 59 -8.88 3.46 -12.74
C GLU A 59 -7.56 4.08 -12.32
N LEU A 60 -6.76 4.54 -13.28
CA LEU A 60 -5.52 5.29 -12.99
C LEU A 60 -5.83 6.63 -12.32
N ALA A 61 -6.82 7.37 -12.81
CA ALA A 61 -7.25 8.62 -12.19
C ALA A 61 -7.70 8.38 -10.75
N LYS A 62 -8.56 7.37 -10.51
CA LYS A 62 -9.01 6.98 -9.18
C LYS A 62 -7.86 6.60 -8.26
N PHE A 63 -6.87 5.86 -8.78
CA PHE A 63 -5.68 5.50 -8.03
C PHE A 63 -4.91 6.75 -7.55
N GLU A 64 -4.65 7.70 -8.44
CA GLU A 64 -3.89 8.92 -8.13
C GLU A 64 -4.67 9.89 -7.23
N THR A 65 -5.99 10.01 -7.39
CA THR A 65 -6.80 11.01 -6.68
C THR A 65 -7.40 10.50 -5.37
N GLU A 66 -7.66 9.20 -5.24
CA GLU A 66 -8.32 8.63 -4.07
C GLU A 66 -7.38 7.73 -3.24
N PHE A 67 -6.71 6.77 -3.89
CA PHE A 67 -5.97 5.74 -3.16
C PHE A 67 -4.61 6.24 -2.66
N VAL A 68 -3.81 6.85 -3.53
CA VAL A 68 -2.48 7.40 -3.17
C VAL A 68 -2.58 8.38 -1.99
N PRO A 69 -3.47 9.39 -1.99
CA PRO A 69 -3.54 10.33 -0.88
C PRO A 69 -4.01 9.69 0.42
N ASN A 70 -4.98 8.77 0.38
CA ASN A 70 -5.50 8.10 1.57
C ASN A 70 -4.38 7.32 2.30
N TRP A 71 -3.63 6.51 1.55
CA TRP A 71 -2.55 5.69 2.10
C TRP A 71 -1.34 6.51 2.53
N ALA A 72 -1.04 7.62 1.85
CA ALA A 72 0.03 8.53 2.26
C ALA A 72 -0.19 9.08 3.68
N THR A 73 -1.44 9.32 4.09
CA THR A 73 -1.76 9.78 5.47
C THR A 73 -1.43 8.77 6.58
N ARG A 74 -1.09 7.53 6.21
CA ARG A 74 -0.77 6.45 7.15
C ARG A 74 0.72 6.35 7.46
N VAL A 75 1.54 7.17 6.80
CA VAL A 75 2.98 7.25 7.04
C VAL A 75 3.26 8.54 7.82
N PRO A 76 4.01 8.47 8.95
CA PRO A 76 4.42 9.67 9.67
C PRO A 76 5.46 10.47 8.86
N PRO A 77 5.72 11.74 9.19
CA PRO A 77 6.65 12.60 8.43
C PRO A 77 8.05 12.02 8.23
N GLU A 78 8.55 11.25 9.19
CA GLU A 78 9.85 10.57 9.18
C GLU A 78 9.84 9.20 8.50
N GLY A 79 8.67 8.70 8.12
CA GLY A 79 8.51 7.40 7.47
C GLY A 79 8.85 7.41 5.98
N VAL A 80 8.86 6.22 5.37
CA VAL A 80 9.13 6.05 3.94
C VAL A 80 7.83 5.74 3.21
N TYR A 81 7.49 6.60 2.25
CA TYR A 81 6.37 6.40 1.34
C TYR A 81 6.89 6.26 -0.10
N ARG A 82 6.48 5.20 -0.79
CA ARG A 82 6.83 4.93 -2.19
C ARG A 82 5.63 4.45 -2.98
N VAL A 83 5.50 4.93 -4.21
CA VAL A 83 4.59 4.38 -5.22
C VAL A 83 5.46 3.78 -6.33
N ILE A 84 5.23 2.51 -6.66
CA ILE A 84 6.00 1.74 -7.65
C ILE A 84 5.08 1.27 -8.77
#